data_AF-A0A521WNN0-F1
#
_entry.id   AF-A0A521WNN0-F1
#
_cell.length_a   1.000
_cell.length_b   1.000
_cell.length_c   1.000
_cell.angle_alpha   90.00
_cell.angle_beta   90.00
_cell.angle_gamma   90.00
#
_symmetry.space_group_name_H-M   'P 1'
#
loop_
_entity.id
_entity.type
_entity.pdbx_description
1 polymer ?
#
loop_
_entity_poly.entity_id
_entity_poly.type
_entity_poly.pdbx_seq_one_letter_code
_entity_poly.pdbx_strand_id
1 'polypeptide(L)' 'MVNNTNQSLQKSDAVFLGWQKHPNGTLIPLYTIIATDHPSYGSTVSENTLRNFNLQVPQASLPIESVKKF' A
#
# COMPACT_ATOMS: atom_id res chain seq x y z
N MET A 1 -20.37 -25.57 18.45
CA MET A 1 -20.28 -24.25 17.80
C MET A 1 -18.86 -23.75 17.95
N VAL A 2 -18.01 -23.93 16.93
CA VAL A 2 -16.76 -23.18 16.79
C VAL A 2 -16.61 -22.85 15.31
N ASN A 3 -16.94 -21.61 14.96
CA ASN A 3 -16.75 -21.12 13.60
C ASN A 3 -15.27 -20.76 13.47
N ASN A 4 -14.45 -21.71 12.97
CA ASN A 4 -13.11 -21.41 12.50
C ASN A 4 -13.21 -20.55 11.25
N THR A 5 -13.40 -19.24 11.44
CA THR A 5 -13.01 -18.25 10.44
C THR A 5 -11.48 -18.29 10.37
N ASN A 6 -10.97 -19.21 9.57
CA ASN A 6 -9.67 -19.09 8.93
C ASN A 6 -9.74 -17.84 8.02
N GLN A 7 -9.72 -16.66 8.63
CA GLN A 7 -9.28 -15.47 7.94
C GLN A 7 -7.85 -15.77 7.56
N SER A 8 -7.66 -16.15 6.30
CA SER A 8 -6.39 -15.97 5.61
C SER A 8 -5.90 -14.57 5.97
N LEU A 9 -4.99 -14.48 6.94
CA LEU A 9 -4.09 -13.37 7.06
C LEU A 9 -3.33 -13.41 5.73
N GLN A 10 -3.89 -12.79 4.69
CA GLN A 10 -3.14 -12.50 3.49
C GLN A 10 -1.98 -11.67 3.99
N LYS A 11 -0.82 -12.31 4.14
CA LYS A 11 0.41 -11.69 4.57
C LYS A 11 0.71 -10.64 3.50
N SER A 12 0.29 -9.41 3.75
CA SER A 12 0.46 -8.34 2.79
C SER A 12 1.94 -7.98 2.74
N ASP A 13 2.48 -7.83 1.54
CA ASP A 13 3.91 -7.56 1.36
C ASP A 13 4.27 -6.10 1.62
N ALA A 14 3.26 -5.22 1.65
CA ALA A 14 3.43 -3.80 1.85
C ALA A 14 2.23 -3.19 2.59
N VAL A 15 2.43 -2.02 3.17
CA VAL A 15 1.39 -1.21 3.84
C VAL A 15 1.32 0.15 3.17
N PHE A 16 0.12 0.61 2.86
CA PHE A 16 -0.10 1.97 2.36
C PHE A 16 0.23 3.00 3.44
N LEU A 17 1.09 3.97 3.11
CA LEU A 17 1.48 5.04 4.02
C LEU A 17 0.66 6.32 3.80
N GLY A 18 0.34 6.64 2.55
CA GLY A 18 -0.30 7.91 2.21
C GLY A 18 -0.03 8.35 0.78
N TRP A 19 -0.44 9.58 0.49
CA TRP A 19 -0.26 10.22 -0.80
C TRP A 19 0.87 11.24 -0.73
N GLN A 20 1.78 11.19 -1.70
CA GLN A 20 2.78 12.24 -1.92
C GLN A 20 2.37 13.11 -3.10
N LYS A 21 2.32 14.43 -2.87
CA LYS A 21 2.07 15.42 -3.91
C LYS A 21 3.36 15.81 -4.61
N HIS A 22 3.40 15.61 -5.92
CA HIS A 22 4.49 16.08 -6.76
C HIS A 22 4.34 17.56 -7.08
N PRO A 23 5.44 18.26 -7.45
CA PRO A 23 5.39 19.67 -7.83
C PRO A 23 4.43 19.99 -8.99
N ASN A 24 4.18 19.03 -9.88
CA ASN A 24 3.22 19.14 -10.97
C ASN A 24 1.74 18.95 -10.54
N GLY A 25 1.47 18.78 -9.25
CA GLY A 25 0.13 18.57 -8.69
C GLY A 25 -0.35 17.12 -8.70
N THR A 26 0.41 16.18 -9.26
CA THR A 26 0.05 14.75 -9.26
C THR A 26 0.19 14.16 -7.85
N LEU A 27 -0.78 13.35 -7.43
CA LEU A 27 -0.71 12.56 -6.20
C LEU A 27 -0.25 11.14 -6.56
N ILE A 28 0.82 10.67 -5.91
CA ILE A 28 1.28 9.28 -6.01
C ILE A 28 1.09 8.56 -4.67
N PRO A 29 0.66 7.29 -4.67
CA PRO A 29 0.56 6.52 -3.44
C PRO A 29 1.94 6.00 -3.01
N LEU A 30 2.21 6.09 -1.72
CA LEU A 30 3.42 5.55 -1.09
C LEU A 30 3.08 4.35 -0.22
N TYR A 31 4.03 3.41 -0.17
CA TYR A 31 3.90 2.16 0.56
C TYR A 31 5.20 1.83 1.29
N THR A 32 5.10 1.17 2.43
CA THR A 32 6.25 0.55 3.11
C THR A 32 6.22 -0.94 2.88
N ILE A 33 7.33 -1.52 2.41
CA ILE A 33 7.46 -2.97 2.28
C ILE A 33 7.58 -3.59 3.68
N ILE A 34 6.69 -4.53 4.00
CA ILE A 34 6.67 -5.27 5.27
C ILE A 34 6.95 -6.77 5.10
N ALA A 35 7.19 -7.23 3.87
CA ALA A 35 7.70 -8.58 3.60
C ALA A 35 9.10 -8.74 4.20
N THR A 36 9.20 -9.45 5.34
CA THR A 36 10.43 -9.61 6.14
C THR A 36 11.55 -10.35 5.41
N ASP A 37 11.19 -11.12 4.39
CA ASP A 37 12.08 -11.88 3.51
C ASP A 37 12.50 -11.10 2.24
N HIS A 38 12.02 -9.86 2.07
CA HIS A 38 12.37 -9.01 0.94
C HIS A 38 13.59 -8.11 1.29
N PRO A 39 14.59 -7.96 0.40
CA PRO A 39 15.79 -7.16 0.67
C PRO A 39 15.49 -5.67 0.92
N SER A 40 14.38 -5.18 0.39
CA SER A 40 13.91 -3.80 0.61
C SER A 40 12.91 -3.68 1.78
N TYR A 41 12.86 -4.65 2.70
CA TYR A 41 12.05 -4.55 3.92
C TYR A 41 12.27 -3.21 4.63
N GLY A 42 11.19 -2.56 5.06
CA GLY A 42 11.20 -1.25 5.71
C GLY A 42 11.39 -0.05 4.77
N SER A 43 11.62 -0.27 3.47
CA SER A 43 11.76 0.82 2.51
C SER A 43 10.40 1.41 2.11
N THR A 44 10.35 2.73 1.97
CA THR A 44 9.21 3.45 1.38
C THR A 44 9.36 3.52 -0.13
N VAL A 45 8.34 3.08 -0.86
CA VAL A 45 8.36 2.93 -2.31
C VAL A 45 7.03 3.36 -2.94
N SER A 46 7.05 3.56 -4.26
CA SER A 46 5.85 3.82 -5.06
C SER A 46 5.12 2.51 -5.43
N GLU A 47 3.86 2.62 -5.86
CA GLU A 47 3.12 1.48 -6.44
C GLU A 47 3.89 0.79 -7.56
N ASN A 48 4.49 1.58 -8.46
CA ASN A 48 5.20 1.04 -9.61
C ASN A 48 6.40 0.18 -9.18
N THR A 49 7.08 0.57 -8.10
CA THR A 49 8.16 -0.19 -7.51
C THR A 49 7.68 -1.52 -6.93
N LEU A 50 6.54 -1.54 -6.22
CA LEU A 50 5.95 -2.78 -5.72
C LEU A 50 5.62 -3.75 -6.87
N ARG A 51 5.03 -3.23 -7.96
CA ARG A 51 4.74 -4.02 -9.17
C ARG A 51 6.00 -4.59 -9.81
N ASN A 52 7.06 -3.80 -9.90
CA ASN A 52 8.35 -4.25 -10.43
C ASN A 52 9.00 -5.34 -9.57
N PHE A 53 8.77 -5.31 -8.25
CA PHE A 53 9.20 -6.36 -7.33
C PHE A 53 8.26 -7.57 -7.25
N ASN A 54 7.18 -7.57 -8.03
CA ASN A 54 6.11 -8.59 -7.97
C ASN A 54 5.51 -8.74 -6.56
N LEU A 55 5.49 -7.65 -5.77
CA LEU A 55 4.89 -7.62 -4.45
C LEU A 55 3.41 -7.27 -4.54
N GLN A 56 2.62 -7.75 -3.57
CA GLN A 56 1.22 -7.37 -3.47
C GLN A 56 1.10 -5.85 -3.23
N VAL A 57 0.34 -5.18 -4.10
CA VAL A 57 -0.01 -3.77 -3.91
C VAL A 57 -1.28 -3.71 -3.05
N PRO A 58 -1.21 -3.23 -1.80
CA PRO A 58 -2.40 -3.07 -0.98
C PRO A 58 -3.28 -1.95 -1.55
N GLN A 59 -4.59 -2.06 -1.34
CA GLN A 59 -5.54 -1.08 -1.84
C GLN A 59 -5.28 0.28 -1.17
N ALA A 60 -4.89 1.30 -1.95
CA ALA A 60 -4.72 2.65 -1.43
C ALA A 60 -6.09 3.23 -1.06
N SER A 61 -6.17 3.91 0.08
CA SER A 61 -7.33 4.71 0.42
C SER A 61 -7.46 5.86 -0.58
N LEU A 62 -8.68 6.19 -1.00
CA LEU A 62 -8.91 7.31 -1.91
C LEU A 62 -8.25 8.59 -1.35
N PRO A 63 -7.60 9.40 -2.20
CA PRO A 63 -7.00 10.64 -1.73
C PRO A 63 -8.08 11.54 -1.12
N ILE A 64 -7.78 12.11 0.05
CA ILE A 64 -8.72 12.94 0.84
C ILE A 64 -9.20 14.18 0.06
N GLU A 65 -8.49 14.57 -1.02
CA GLU A 65 -8.95 15.62 -1.92
C GLU A 65 -10.24 15.28 -2.71
N SER A 66 -10.64 14.01 -2.79
CA SER A 66 -11.92 13.61 -3.41
C SER A 66 -13.16 13.81 -2.51
N VAL A 67 -13.00 14.23 -1.25
CA VAL A 67 -14.13 14.39 -0.30
C VAL A 67 -14.62 15.84 -0.16
N LYS A 68 -14.19 16.77 -1.03
CA LYS A 68 -14.66 18.16 -0.99
C LYS A 68 -15.49 18.55 -2.23
N LYS A 69 -16.74 18.08 -2.27
CA LYS A 69 -17.83 18.74 -2.99
C LYS A 69 -19.04 18.82 -2.07
N PHE A 70 -19.18 19.94 -1.37
CA PHE A 70 -20.45 20.46 -0.88
C PHE A 70 -20.88 21.57 -1.84
#